data_AF-A0A1X4I9V3-F1
#
_entry.id   AF-A0A1X4I9V3-F1
#
_cell.length_a   1.000
_cell.length_b   1.000
_cell.length_c   1.000
_cell.angle_alpha   90.00
_cell.angle_beta   90.00
_cell.angle_gamma   90.00
#
_symmetry.space_group_name_H-M   'P 1'
#
loop_
_entity.id
_entity.type
_entity.pdbx_description
1 polymer ?
#
loop_
_entity_poly.entity_id
_entity_poly.type
_entity_poly.pdbx_seq_one_letter_code
_entity_poly.pdbx_strand_id
1 'polypeptide(L)'
;MVVNTEILAQGMKDCGLRFLGFRRGTGIPPYIAGMITSCHPDQGRRDRTVALDDPARVPKANAGWLELATELGLLSAARQFLLSISVPSPGAVDDTDVEGVWGLVELLEDWDIMGAGCAVGITGSRYGCPAFVMSALDGSVFVQGTVWQDAIGTVALPDPHRVRSLRDVARLNVGKPYRTAAENEDTLTWLARQDES
;
A
#
# COMPACT_ATOMS: atom_id res chain seq x y z
N MET A 1 1.85 -2.57 -22.43
CA MET A 1 0.51 -1.98 -22.23
C MET A 1 0.62 -0.74 -21.35
N VAL A 2 -0.19 0.30 -21.55
CA VAL A 2 -0.14 1.55 -20.76
C VAL A 2 -1.37 1.62 -19.85
N VAL A 3 -1.17 1.96 -18.58
CA VAL A 3 -2.29 2.18 -17.64
C VAL A 3 -3.12 3.37 -18.12
N ASN A 4 -4.42 3.14 -18.34
CA ASN A 4 -5.35 4.22 -18.65
C ASN A 4 -5.61 5.05 -17.39
N THR A 5 -4.99 6.22 -17.32
CA THR A 5 -5.07 7.11 -16.15
C THR A 5 -6.45 7.71 -15.94
N GLU A 6 -7.28 7.82 -16.98
CA GLU A 6 -8.65 8.34 -16.86
C GLU A 6 -9.55 7.30 -16.19
N ILE A 7 -9.48 6.04 -16.62
CA ILE A 7 -10.21 4.92 -16.00
C ILE A 7 -9.79 4.78 -14.55
N LEU A 8 -8.47 4.81 -14.28
CA LEU A 8 -7.92 4.76 -12.93
C LEU A 8 -8.45 5.92 -12.06
N ALA A 9 -8.38 7.15 -12.57
CA ALA A 9 -8.82 8.32 -11.82
C ALA A 9 -10.34 8.30 -11.56
N GLN A 10 -11.13 7.76 -12.49
CA GLN A 10 -12.56 7.59 -12.28
C GLN A 10 -12.84 6.52 -11.20
N GLY A 11 -12.22 5.34 -11.28
CA GLY A 11 -12.39 4.30 -10.27
C GLY A 11 -11.96 4.77 -8.87
N MET A 12 -10.89 5.56 -8.78
CA MET A 12 -10.48 6.18 -7.52
C MET A 12 -11.56 7.13 -6.97
N LYS A 13 -12.18 7.97 -7.81
CA LYS A 13 -13.25 8.87 -7.36
C LYS A 13 -14.45 8.09 -6.81
N ASP A 14 -14.79 6.97 -7.44
CA ASP A 14 -15.93 6.12 -7.04
C ASP A 14 -15.72 5.49 -5.64
N CYS A 15 -14.49 5.47 -5.10
CA CYS A 15 -14.20 5.03 -3.74
C CYS A 15 -13.70 6.15 -2.80
N GLY A 16 -13.83 7.41 -3.20
CA GLY A 16 -13.43 8.56 -2.39
C GLY A 16 -11.93 8.87 -2.38
N LEU A 17 -11.23 8.51 -3.46
CA LEU A 17 -9.84 8.86 -3.69
C LEU A 17 -9.71 9.80 -4.89
N ARG A 18 -8.88 10.83 -4.75
CA ARG A 18 -8.49 11.69 -5.87
C ARG A 18 -7.07 11.35 -6.31
N PHE A 19 -6.92 10.85 -7.53
CA PHE A 19 -5.62 10.58 -8.13
C PHE A 19 -4.88 11.88 -8.47
N LEU A 20 -3.66 12.04 -7.97
CA LEU A 20 -2.78 13.20 -8.18
C LEU A 20 -1.56 12.88 -9.07
N GLY A 21 -1.56 11.68 -9.66
CA GLY A 21 -0.54 11.21 -10.58
C GLY A 21 0.46 10.24 -9.95
N PHE A 22 1.20 9.55 -10.81
CA PHE A 22 2.25 8.63 -10.37
C PHE A 22 3.43 9.36 -9.72
N ARG A 23 4.13 8.65 -8.85
CA ARG A 23 5.39 9.04 -8.22
C ARG A 23 6.40 7.90 -8.40
N ARG A 24 7.57 8.24 -8.93
CA ARG A 24 8.71 7.34 -9.16
C ARG A 24 9.92 7.94 -8.47
N GLY A 25 10.89 7.10 -8.10
CA GLY A 25 12.08 7.59 -7.39
C GLY A 25 11.74 8.15 -6.01
N THR A 26 10.76 7.55 -5.32
CA THR A 26 10.36 8.00 -3.98
C THR A 26 11.36 7.57 -2.92
N GLY A 27 12.28 6.66 -3.24
CA GLY A 27 13.13 5.97 -2.27
C GLY A 27 12.32 5.11 -1.31
N ILE A 28 11.17 4.61 -1.76
CA ILE A 28 10.26 3.75 -1.01
C ILE A 28 9.86 2.59 -1.92
N PRO A 29 10.36 1.37 -1.73
CA PRO A 29 10.01 0.23 -2.58
C PRO A 29 8.60 -0.33 -2.24
N PRO A 30 7.60 -0.27 -3.14
CA PRO A 30 6.23 -0.76 -2.87
C PRO A 30 6.18 -2.24 -2.45
N TYR A 31 7.03 -3.08 -3.04
CA TYR A 31 7.04 -4.50 -2.70
C TYR A 31 7.49 -4.75 -1.25
N ILE A 32 8.39 -3.93 -0.68
CA ILE A 32 8.78 -4.05 0.74
C ILE A 32 7.63 -3.58 1.62
N ALA A 33 6.93 -2.51 1.24
CA ALA A 33 5.73 -2.08 1.94
C ALA A 33 4.63 -3.16 1.93
N GLY A 34 4.57 -3.99 0.89
CA GLY A 34 3.67 -5.16 0.82
C GLY A 34 4.09 -6.37 1.67
N MET A 35 5.27 -6.34 2.31
CA MET A 35 5.78 -7.44 3.13
C MET A 35 5.52 -7.25 4.64
N ILE A 36 4.86 -6.16 5.05
CA ILE A 36 4.69 -5.84 6.48
C ILE A 36 3.83 -6.85 7.24
N THR A 37 2.98 -7.62 6.54
CA THR A 37 2.25 -8.77 7.10
C THR A 37 3.15 -9.91 7.57
N SER A 38 4.43 -9.92 7.16
CA SER A 38 5.45 -10.86 7.66
C SER A 38 6.19 -10.34 8.91
N CYS A 39 5.95 -9.10 9.33
CA CYS A 39 6.54 -8.53 10.54
C CYS A 39 5.78 -8.98 11.80
N HIS A 40 6.50 -9.10 12.92
CA HIS A 40 5.92 -9.43 14.22
C HIS A 40 5.43 -8.16 14.95
N PRO A 41 4.38 -8.24 15.80
CA PRO A 41 3.94 -7.12 16.64
C PRO A 41 5.05 -6.45 17.45
N ASP A 42 6.04 -7.21 17.94
CA ASP A 42 7.18 -6.66 18.71
C ASP A 42 8.08 -5.73 17.88
N GLN A 43 7.91 -5.72 16.56
CA GLN A 43 8.61 -4.82 15.64
C GLN A 43 7.80 -3.52 15.37
N GLY A 44 6.74 -3.27 16.16
CA GLY A 44 5.88 -2.08 16.04
C GLY A 44 4.65 -2.27 15.16
N ARG A 45 4.46 -3.46 14.57
CA ARG A 45 3.30 -3.79 13.74
C ARG A 45 2.00 -3.64 14.55
N ARG A 46 1.01 -2.97 13.96
CA ARG A 46 -0.34 -2.81 14.51
C ARG A 46 -1.38 -3.34 13.54
N ASP A 47 -2.33 -4.08 14.09
CA ASP A 47 -3.39 -4.72 13.31
C ASP A 47 -4.77 -4.21 13.74
N ARG A 48 -5.67 -4.09 12.77
CA ARG A 48 -7.12 -3.94 12.98
C ARG A 48 -7.81 -4.94 12.07
N THR A 49 -8.41 -5.96 12.67
CA THR A 49 -9.08 -7.05 11.95
C THR A 49 -10.54 -7.17 12.36
N VAL A 50 -11.35 -7.68 11.45
CA VAL A 50 -12.77 -7.95 11.66
C VAL A 50 -13.11 -9.30 11.06
N ALA A 51 -13.83 -10.13 11.81
CA ALA A 51 -14.21 -11.47 11.39
C ALA A 51 -15.02 -11.46 10.09
N LEU A 52 -14.85 -12.48 9.25
CA LEU A 52 -15.52 -12.59 7.95
C LEU A 52 -17.05 -12.74 8.07
N ASP A 53 -17.51 -13.36 9.15
CA ASP A 53 -18.94 -13.57 9.44
C ASP A 53 -19.61 -12.37 10.11
N ASP A 54 -18.86 -11.33 10.47
CA ASP A 54 -19.43 -10.10 11.01
C ASP A 54 -20.24 -9.37 9.93
N PRO A 55 -21.56 -9.16 10.14
CA PRO A 55 -22.40 -8.48 9.15
C PRO A 55 -21.99 -7.03 8.90
N ALA A 56 -21.26 -6.41 9.84
CA ALA A 56 -20.71 -5.07 9.75
C ALA A 56 -19.21 -5.06 9.44
N ARG A 57 -18.65 -6.15 8.86
CA ARG A 57 -17.19 -6.26 8.63
C ARG A 57 -16.59 -5.11 7.83
N VAL A 58 -17.26 -4.65 6.77
CA VAL A 58 -16.74 -3.58 5.89
C VAL A 58 -16.70 -2.23 6.61
N PRO A 59 -17.80 -1.71 7.19
CA PRO A 59 -17.73 -0.45 7.92
C PRO A 59 -16.77 -0.50 9.12
N LYS A 60 -16.67 -1.64 9.82
CA LYS A 60 -15.69 -1.81 10.92
C LYS A 60 -14.24 -1.84 10.40
N ALA A 61 -13.98 -2.50 9.27
CA ALA A 61 -12.64 -2.51 8.67
C ALA A 61 -12.22 -1.14 8.15
N ASN A 62 -13.15 -0.36 7.57
CA ASN A 62 -12.92 1.04 7.22
C ASN A 62 -12.57 1.88 8.46
N ALA A 63 -13.33 1.73 9.55
CA ALA A 63 -13.06 2.44 10.79
C ALA A 63 -11.67 2.10 11.35
N GLY A 64 -11.30 0.81 11.38
CA GLY A 64 -9.97 0.38 11.81
C GLY A 64 -8.84 0.84 10.90
N TRP A 65 -9.07 0.93 9.58
CA TRP A 65 -8.11 1.54 8.65
C TRP A 65 -7.92 3.02 8.95
N LEU A 66 -9.00 3.80 9.11
CA LEU A 66 -8.91 5.23 9.37
C LEU A 66 -8.21 5.50 10.72
N GLU A 67 -8.55 4.73 11.75
CA GLU A 67 -7.90 4.80 13.07
C GLU A 67 -6.37 4.65 12.93
N LEU A 68 -5.89 3.57 12.31
CA LEU A 68 -4.45 3.35 12.10
C LEU A 68 -3.83 4.43 11.21
N ALA A 69 -4.52 4.84 10.14
CA ALA A 69 -4.03 5.85 9.21
C ALA A 69 -3.83 7.21 9.89
N THR A 70 -4.73 7.58 10.80
CA THR A 70 -4.64 8.82 11.58
C THR A 70 -3.62 8.70 12.71
N GLU A 71 -3.67 7.63 13.50
CA GLU A 71 -2.78 7.44 14.66
C GLU A 71 -1.30 7.39 14.28
N LEU A 72 -0.98 6.78 13.15
CA LEU A 72 0.40 6.57 12.72
C LEU A 72 0.88 7.64 11.75
N GLY A 73 0.00 8.48 11.23
CA GLY A 73 0.39 9.55 10.29
C GLY A 73 0.57 9.07 8.84
N LEU A 74 -0.24 8.11 8.38
CA LEU A 74 -0.32 7.77 6.96
C LEU A 74 -0.75 9.00 6.13
N LEU A 75 -1.73 9.74 6.64
CA LEU A 75 -2.34 10.88 5.97
C LEU A 75 -1.55 12.16 6.26
N SER A 76 -1.12 12.86 5.21
CA SER A 76 -0.59 14.21 5.36
C SER A 76 -1.67 15.20 5.83
N ALA A 77 -1.27 16.45 6.12
CA ALA A 77 -2.23 17.53 6.43
C ALA A 77 -3.27 17.76 5.32
N ALA A 78 -2.91 17.49 4.06
CA ALA A 78 -3.82 17.54 2.91
C ALA A 78 -4.56 16.20 2.68
N ARG A 79 -4.50 15.25 3.61
CA ARG A 79 -5.03 13.88 3.51
C ARG A 79 -4.43 13.09 2.34
N GLN A 80 -3.18 13.36 2.00
CA GLN A 80 -2.47 12.72 0.89
C GLN A 80 -1.56 11.59 1.37
N PHE A 81 -1.45 10.55 0.57
CA PHE A 81 -0.60 9.38 0.81
C PHE A 81 -0.26 8.70 -0.53
N LEU A 82 0.63 7.71 -0.48
CA LEU A 82 0.99 6.90 -1.63
C LEU A 82 0.18 5.59 -1.61
N LEU A 83 -0.45 5.25 -2.72
CA LEU A 83 -1.12 3.96 -2.97
C LEU A 83 -0.34 3.20 -4.03
N SER A 84 0.02 1.94 -3.78
CA SER A 84 0.70 1.11 -4.77
C SER A 84 -0.29 0.68 -5.84
N ILE A 85 0.03 0.97 -7.10
CA ILE A 85 -0.80 0.65 -8.26
C ILE A 85 -0.02 -0.33 -9.12
N SER A 86 -0.62 -1.47 -9.43
CA SER A 86 -0.05 -2.42 -10.37
C SER A 86 -0.10 -1.83 -11.77
N VAL A 87 1.07 -1.70 -12.39
CA VAL A 87 1.23 -1.25 -13.77
C VAL A 87 2.00 -2.30 -14.55
N PRO A 88 1.76 -2.48 -15.86
CA PRO A 88 2.53 -3.43 -16.66
C PRO A 88 4.02 -3.12 -16.60
N SER A 89 4.84 -4.13 -16.34
CA SER A 89 6.30 -3.98 -16.32
C SER A 89 6.81 -3.51 -17.69
N PRO A 90 7.94 -2.77 -17.74
CA PRO A 90 8.58 -2.43 -19.01
C PRO A 90 8.94 -3.70 -19.80
N GLY A 91 8.32 -3.86 -20.99
CA GLY A 91 8.52 -5.04 -21.83
C GLY A 91 7.58 -6.21 -21.55
N ALA A 92 6.58 -6.03 -20.67
CA ALA A 92 5.55 -7.02 -20.41
C ALA A 92 4.86 -7.47 -21.71
N VAL A 93 4.78 -8.79 -21.88
CA VAL A 93 4.18 -9.46 -23.05
C VAL A 93 2.69 -9.74 -22.83
N ASP A 94 2.26 -9.79 -21.58
CA ASP A 94 0.88 -9.94 -21.14
C ASP A 94 0.62 -9.14 -19.85
N ASP A 95 -0.61 -9.24 -19.33
CA ASP A 95 -1.10 -8.45 -18.21
C ASP A 95 -0.73 -9.03 -16.83
N THR A 96 0.03 -10.13 -16.79
CA THR A 96 0.47 -10.78 -15.55
C THR A 96 1.82 -10.27 -15.05
N ASP A 97 2.64 -9.75 -15.96
CA ASP A 97 3.91 -9.11 -15.63
C ASP A 97 3.67 -7.65 -15.27
N VAL A 98 3.52 -7.41 -13.96
CA VAL A 98 3.23 -6.10 -13.39
C VAL A 98 4.26 -5.70 -12.33
N GLU A 99 4.59 -4.42 -12.30
CA GLU A 99 5.33 -3.77 -11.22
C GLU A 99 4.40 -2.90 -10.38
N GLY A 100 4.72 -2.76 -9.08
CA GLY A 100 4.04 -1.79 -8.22
C GLY A 100 4.65 -0.42 -8.41
N VAL A 101 3.84 0.59 -8.72
CA VAL A 101 4.26 2.00 -8.79
C VAL A 101 3.39 2.84 -7.87
N TRP A 102 3.99 3.78 -7.15
CA TRP A 102 3.23 4.68 -6.29
C TRP A 102 2.35 5.64 -7.10
N GLY A 103 1.06 5.68 -6.77
CA GLY A 103 0.17 6.78 -7.08
C GLY A 103 0.07 7.72 -5.89
N LEU A 104 0.32 9.01 -6.09
CA LEU A 104 -0.08 10.01 -5.11
C LEU A 104 -1.60 10.15 -5.15
N VAL A 105 -2.25 9.98 -4.01
CA VAL A 105 -3.70 10.11 -3.88
C VAL A 105 -4.07 11.00 -2.70
N GLU A 106 -5.27 11.55 -2.75
CA GLU A 106 -5.88 12.31 -1.66
C GLU A 106 -7.19 11.65 -1.24
N LEU A 107 -7.40 11.50 0.07
CA LEU A 107 -8.64 10.97 0.63
C LEU A 107 -9.73 12.06 0.66
N LEU A 108 -10.87 11.80 0.03
CA LEU A 108 -12.04 12.69 0.02
C LEU A 108 -12.89 12.52 1.27
N GLU A 109 -13.86 13.41 1.51
CA GLU A 109 -14.78 13.32 2.67
C GLU A 109 -15.63 12.06 2.63
N ASP A 110 -16.24 11.76 1.48
CA ASP A 110 -16.98 10.52 1.24
C ASP A 110 -16.02 9.47 0.68
N TRP A 111 -15.61 8.52 1.53
CA TRP A 111 -14.66 7.47 1.16
C TRP A 111 -15.12 6.09 1.63
N ASP A 112 -14.73 5.07 0.87
CA ASP A 112 -14.95 3.66 1.21
C ASP A 112 -13.84 2.79 0.62
N ILE A 113 -12.80 2.55 1.42
CA ILE A 113 -11.59 1.81 1.01
C ILE A 113 -11.84 0.30 1.00
N MET A 114 -12.55 -0.24 1.99
CA MET A 114 -12.76 -1.68 2.17
C MET A 114 -13.97 -2.22 1.39
N GLY A 115 -14.90 -1.35 0.98
CA GLY A 115 -16.09 -1.68 0.20
C GLY A 115 -15.93 -1.25 -1.25
N ALA A 116 -16.36 -0.03 -1.58
CA ALA A 116 -16.37 0.51 -2.94
C ALA A 116 -14.99 0.40 -3.62
N GLY A 117 -13.91 0.79 -2.94
CA GLY A 117 -12.54 0.70 -3.49
C GLY A 117 -12.14 -0.72 -3.86
N CYS A 118 -12.57 -1.70 -3.07
CA CYS A 118 -12.35 -3.10 -3.40
C CYS A 118 -13.26 -3.59 -4.53
N ALA A 119 -14.49 -3.08 -4.62
CA ALA A 119 -15.44 -3.44 -5.67
C ALA A 119 -15.03 -2.92 -7.06
N VAL A 120 -14.42 -1.74 -7.13
CA VAL A 120 -13.92 -1.13 -8.37
C VAL A 120 -12.49 -1.56 -8.73
N GLY A 121 -11.85 -2.41 -7.92
CA GLY A 121 -10.53 -2.95 -8.19
C GLY A 121 -9.35 -2.05 -7.81
N ILE A 122 -9.59 -0.95 -7.08
CA ILE A 122 -8.54 0.01 -6.69
C ILE A 122 -7.79 -0.45 -5.44
N THR A 123 -8.52 -0.96 -4.44
CA THR A 123 -7.96 -1.37 -3.14
C THR A 123 -8.28 -2.82 -2.80
N GLY A 124 -8.73 -3.61 -3.76
CA GLY A 124 -9.11 -5.00 -3.53
C GLY A 124 -9.57 -5.71 -4.79
N SER A 125 -10.08 -6.93 -4.63
CA SER A 125 -10.53 -7.77 -5.74
C SER A 125 -12.05 -7.90 -5.84
N ARG A 126 -12.76 -7.64 -4.74
CA ARG A 126 -14.23 -7.60 -4.66
C ARG A 126 -14.65 -6.87 -3.39
N TYR A 127 -15.90 -6.44 -3.29
CA TYR A 127 -16.44 -5.78 -2.09
C TYR A 127 -16.09 -6.54 -0.80
N GLY A 128 -15.43 -5.87 0.15
CA GLY A 128 -15.01 -6.47 1.42
C GLY A 128 -13.86 -7.47 1.29
N CYS A 129 -13.05 -7.40 0.24
CA CYS A 129 -11.84 -8.19 0.06
C CYS A 129 -10.65 -7.29 -0.28
N PRO A 130 -10.08 -6.61 0.73
CA PRO A 130 -8.97 -5.70 0.53
C PRO A 130 -7.71 -6.42 0.07
N ALA A 131 -7.00 -5.75 -0.83
CA ALA A 131 -5.68 -6.12 -1.33
C ALA A 131 -5.01 -4.82 -1.79
N PHE A 132 -4.38 -4.11 -0.85
CA PHE A 132 -3.73 -2.84 -1.13
C PHE A 132 -2.47 -2.65 -0.31
N VAL A 133 -1.57 -1.81 -0.82
CA VAL A 133 -0.36 -1.37 -0.12
C VAL A 133 -0.29 0.14 -0.21
N MET A 134 -0.05 0.80 0.91
CA MET A 134 0.01 2.25 1.05
C MET A 134 1.26 2.66 1.83
N SER A 135 1.68 3.90 1.64
CA SER A 135 2.79 4.51 2.38
C SER A 135 2.48 5.96 2.70
N ALA A 136 2.95 6.44 3.85
CA ALA A 136 3.10 7.87 4.08
C ALA A 136 4.03 8.46 2.99
N LEU A 137 3.90 9.76 2.71
CA LEU A 137 4.65 10.41 1.62
C LEU A 137 6.17 10.32 1.80
N ASP A 138 6.63 10.34 3.06
CA ASP A 138 8.03 10.21 3.44
C ASP A 138 8.45 8.75 3.70
N GLY A 139 7.53 7.79 3.66
CA GLY A 139 7.81 6.38 3.96
C GLY A 139 7.99 6.07 5.45
N SER A 140 7.55 6.96 6.34
CA SER A 140 7.55 6.75 7.79
C SER A 140 6.57 5.66 8.24
N VAL A 141 5.53 5.38 7.45
CA VAL A 141 4.54 4.34 7.73
C VAL A 141 4.22 3.57 6.46
N PHE A 142 4.18 2.24 6.59
CA PHE A 142 3.58 1.35 5.59
C PHE A 142 2.26 0.79 6.10
N VAL A 143 1.29 0.67 5.20
CA VAL A 143 -0.05 0.13 5.50
C VAL A 143 -0.43 -0.89 4.44
N GLN A 144 -1.00 -2.01 4.84
CA GLN A 144 -1.44 -3.07 3.96
C GLN A 144 -2.85 -3.52 4.36
N GLY A 145 -3.75 -3.58 3.38
CA GLY A 145 -5.07 -4.18 3.53
C GLY A 145 -5.06 -5.59 2.97
N THR A 146 -5.61 -6.55 3.71
CA THR A 146 -5.63 -7.95 3.29
C THR A 146 -6.79 -8.74 3.89
N VAL A 147 -6.97 -9.95 3.36
CA VAL A 147 -7.91 -10.97 3.82
C VAL A 147 -7.11 -12.16 4.35
N TRP A 148 -7.35 -12.52 5.61
CA TRP A 148 -6.85 -13.74 6.23
C TRP A 148 -7.90 -14.86 6.15
N GLN A 149 -7.58 -16.02 6.70
CA GLN A 149 -8.46 -17.20 6.68
C GLN A 149 -9.82 -16.93 7.32
N ASP A 150 -9.88 -16.10 8.37
CA ASP A 150 -11.04 -15.85 9.22
C ASP A 150 -11.41 -14.37 9.37
N ALA A 151 -10.61 -13.44 8.83
CA ALA A 151 -10.83 -12.01 8.98
C ALA A 151 -10.42 -11.18 7.76
N ILE A 152 -10.94 -9.96 7.67
CA ILE A 152 -10.38 -8.88 6.84
C ILE A 152 -9.79 -7.80 7.72
N GLY A 153 -8.89 -6.98 7.18
CA GLY A 153 -8.42 -5.82 7.92
C GLY A 153 -7.20 -5.14 7.36
N THR A 154 -6.57 -4.38 8.25
CA THR A 154 -5.42 -3.53 7.98
C THR A 154 -4.27 -3.89 8.91
N VAL A 155 -3.08 -3.99 8.34
CA VAL A 155 -1.80 -3.99 9.06
C VAL A 155 -1.12 -2.66 8.81
N ALA A 156 -0.54 -2.05 9.83
CA ALA A 156 0.28 -0.87 9.71
C ALA A 156 1.61 -1.06 10.45
N LEU A 157 2.68 -0.50 9.89
CA LEU A 157 4.02 -0.58 10.44
C LEU A 157 4.66 0.82 10.40
N PRO A 158 4.82 1.48 11.55
CA PRO A 158 5.61 2.69 11.67
C PRO A 158 7.11 2.37 11.60
N ASP A 159 7.90 3.35 11.17
CA ASP A 159 9.36 3.29 11.06
C ASP A 159 9.89 2.02 10.38
N PRO A 160 9.34 1.62 9.20
CA PRO A 160 9.69 0.35 8.56
C PRO A 160 11.19 0.26 8.22
N HIS A 161 11.86 1.41 8.07
CA HIS A 161 13.30 1.50 7.81
C HIS A 161 14.17 0.95 8.97
N ARG A 162 13.63 0.89 10.19
CA ARG A 162 14.30 0.33 11.39
C ARG A 162 14.12 -1.18 11.53
N VAL A 163 13.21 -1.78 10.75
CA VAL A 163 12.87 -3.20 10.86
C VAL A 163 13.89 -4.06 10.11
N ARG A 164 14.78 -4.69 10.86
CA ARG A 164 15.89 -5.50 10.31
C ARG A 164 15.44 -6.55 9.30
N SER A 165 14.37 -7.29 9.59
CA SER A 165 13.87 -8.33 8.69
C SER A 165 13.46 -7.77 7.31
N LEU A 166 12.82 -6.60 7.26
CA LEU A 166 12.48 -5.94 6.00
C LEU A 166 13.73 -5.46 5.26
N ARG A 167 14.72 -4.92 5.98
CA ARG A 167 16.01 -4.52 5.38
C ARG A 167 16.76 -5.72 4.79
N ASP A 168 16.74 -6.86 5.48
CA ASP A 168 17.38 -8.08 5.01
C ASP A 168 16.68 -8.63 3.76
N VAL A 169 15.33 -8.64 3.74
CA VAL A 169 14.55 -8.97 2.53
C VAL A 169 14.89 -8.02 1.38
N ALA A 170 14.97 -6.71 1.63
CA ALA A 170 15.31 -5.73 0.62
C ALA A 170 16.71 -5.98 0.02
N ARG A 171 17.72 -6.19 0.86
CA ARG A 171 19.09 -6.51 0.42
C ARG A 171 19.15 -7.77 -0.43
N LEU A 172 18.38 -8.80 -0.08
CA LEU A 172 18.33 -10.06 -0.82
C LEU A 172 17.65 -9.93 -2.20
N ASN A 173 16.79 -8.92 -2.38
CA ASN A 173 16.04 -8.71 -3.61
C ASN A 173 16.69 -7.74 -4.60
N VAL A 174 17.62 -6.87 -4.16
CA VAL A 174 18.33 -5.96 -5.06
C VAL A 174 19.08 -6.75 -6.15
N GLY A 175 18.89 -6.33 -7.41
CA GLY A 175 19.58 -6.90 -8.57
C GLY A 175 19.06 -8.27 -9.03
N LYS A 176 17.95 -8.76 -8.44
CA LYS A 176 17.29 -9.98 -8.93
C LYS A 176 16.69 -9.75 -10.32
N PRO A 177 16.66 -10.78 -11.18
CA PRO A 177 16.23 -10.64 -12.58
C PRO A 177 14.77 -10.21 -12.75
N TYR A 178 13.94 -10.44 -11.73
CA TYR A 178 12.53 -10.03 -11.70
C TYR A 178 12.31 -8.64 -11.08
N ARG A 179 13.39 -7.88 -10.81
CA ARG A 179 13.30 -6.50 -10.29
C ARG A 179 13.71 -5.50 -11.35
N THR A 180 12.91 -4.45 -11.51
CA THR A 180 13.23 -3.38 -12.44
C THR A 180 14.36 -2.51 -11.91
N ALA A 181 15.03 -1.76 -12.79
CA ALA A 181 16.07 -0.81 -12.38
C ALA A 181 15.52 0.25 -11.41
N ALA A 182 14.30 0.74 -11.68
CA ALA A 182 13.62 1.70 -10.82
C ALA A 182 13.32 1.13 -9.41
N GLU A 183 12.83 -0.11 -9.32
CA GLU A 183 12.63 -0.77 -8.02
C GLU A 183 13.95 -0.92 -7.25
N ASN A 184 15.05 -1.24 -7.95
CA ASN A 184 16.36 -1.36 -7.33
C ASN A 184 16.87 0.00 -6.81
N GLU A 185 16.70 1.08 -7.58
CA GLU A 185 17.07 2.44 -7.16
C GLU A 185 16.27 2.90 -5.93
N ASP A 186 14.95 2.68 -5.92
CA ASP A 186 14.10 2.98 -4.77
C ASP A 186 14.51 2.15 -3.55
N THR A 187 14.84 0.86 -3.75
CA THR A 187 15.29 -0.03 -2.67
C THR A 187 16.63 0.41 -2.07
N LEU A 188 17.61 0.77 -2.92
CA LEU A 188 18.91 1.22 -2.47
C LEU A 188 18.81 2.56 -1.71
N THR A 189 17.98 3.48 -2.20
CA THR A 189 17.70 4.75 -1.54
C THR A 189 17.03 4.53 -0.18
N TRP A 190 16.06 3.62 -0.10
CA TRP A 190 15.41 3.25 1.16
C TRP A 190 16.37 2.62 2.16
N LEU A 191 17.25 1.71 1.71
CA LEU A 191 18.29 1.09 2.53
C LEU A 191 19.33 2.09 3.02
N ALA A 192 19.60 3.16 2.27
CA ALA A 192 20.55 4.20 2.66
C ALA A 192 20.06 5.09 3.81
N ARG A 193 18.74 5.14 4.05
CA ARG A 193 18.15 5.86 5.19
C ARG A 193 18.75 5.32 6.49
N GLN A 194 19.41 6.20 7.23
CA GLN A 194 19.99 5.90 8.52
C GLN A 194 18.91 5.90 9.60
N ASP A 195 19.17 5.22 10.71
CA ASP A 195 18.42 5.39 11.94
C ASP A 195 18.77 6.79 12.50
N GLU A 196 18.12 7.85 11.99
CA GLU A 196 18.14 9.12 12.71
C GLU A 196 17.43 8.88 14.03
N SER A 197 18.24 8.86 15.09
CA SER A 197 17.87 8.46 16.46
C SER A 197 17.10 9.55 17.17
#